data_AF-A0A3M1CPG6-F1
#
_entry.id   AF-A0A3M1CPG6-F1
#
_cell.length_a   1.000
_cell.length_b   1.000
_cell.length_c   1.000
_cell.angle_alpha   90.00
_cell.angle_beta   90.00
_cell.angle_gamma   90.00
#
_symmetry.space_group_name_H-M   'P 1'
#
loop_
_entity.id
_entity.type
_entity.pdbx_description
1 polymer ?
#
loop_
_entity_poly.entity_id
_entity_poly.type
_entity_poly.pdbx_seq_one_letter_code
_entity_poly.pdbx_strand_id
1 'polypeptide(L)'
;MTELLAPLLSAWDPPPVSEGALDPLGLYPIADRLGILLAPGVRERQSEARYLVPICVGCVIGEELGIDEVAADGMTQPWLVYEWYIVEALVRSRGRTKPLMGLPGREKVTTAIQHGEPVCARTYLKTPAIFGFHGVYRTLAETLELIDSEGRLLEAGLELVQHWEAEAGLKGFVTGLGPGRELRKMLVEAVRAGMDAARTARSPGWRGWALLARYLDPEHLGDQTQSGIWEILCNGGEVGWRRLLLEQLVTREGQRRWEEHSERTFHTWLYRKSPQGLRMLLDAIFSYERFSRLLLDAFEEVLFEAGRQSTKMHPRQLARFELLQRSIRKTAEAYHQVQQDLVALEANDLLAEFTDRFQEFGRELKGEDWIELLLQHHWRIQAHKPPAGKAPWLDRFDDGSFMTRPLYRREEAPEGGDEYVHQYRTNPLDAFCRTLHRVPT
;
A
#
# COMPACT_ATOMS: atom_id res chain seq x y z
N MET A 1 9.01 -20.36 48.71
CA MET A 1 9.38 -19.20 47.88
C MET A 1 8.89 -19.50 46.48
N THR A 2 7.75 -18.94 46.13
CA THR A 2 7.07 -19.19 44.84
C THR A 2 7.37 -17.97 43.97
N GLU A 3 8.22 -18.13 42.97
CA GLU A 3 8.48 -17.08 41.98
C GLU A 3 7.26 -16.91 41.07
N LEU A 4 6.65 -15.73 41.14
CA LEU A 4 5.65 -15.28 40.18
C LEU A 4 6.36 -14.93 38.85
N LEU A 5 6.16 -15.76 37.83
CA LEU A 5 6.45 -15.41 36.45
C LEU A 5 5.52 -14.28 36.02
N ALA A 6 6.06 -13.07 35.88
CA ALA A 6 5.36 -11.96 35.25
C ALA A 6 5.13 -12.29 33.76
N PRO A 7 3.96 -11.97 33.18
CA PRO A 7 3.70 -12.19 31.77
C PRO A 7 4.66 -11.34 30.93
N LEU A 8 5.37 -11.99 30.00
CA LEU A 8 6.21 -11.34 29.00
C LEU A 8 5.32 -10.42 28.14
N LEU A 9 5.47 -9.11 28.31
CA LEU A 9 4.90 -8.11 27.43
C LEU A 9 5.44 -8.38 26.02
N SER A 10 4.56 -8.79 25.09
CA SER A 10 4.89 -8.82 23.67
C SER A 10 5.30 -7.41 23.26
N ALA A 11 6.41 -7.28 22.52
CA ALA A 11 6.79 -6.03 21.89
C ALA A 11 5.57 -5.46 21.14
N TRP A 12 5.39 -4.15 21.26
CA TRP A 12 4.32 -3.41 20.57
C TRP A 12 4.39 -3.69 19.06
N ASP A 13 3.41 -4.41 18.55
CA ASP A 13 3.16 -4.50 17.11
C ASP A 13 2.46 -3.19 16.71
N PRO A 14 3.05 -2.34 15.85
CA PRO A 14 2.27 -1.27 15.26
C PRO A 14 1.08 -1.92 14.53
N PRO A 15 -0.14 -1.40 14.69
CA PRO A 15 -1.30 -1.98 14.03
C PRO A 15 -1.00 -2.08 12.53
N PRO A 16 -1.34 -3.20 11.88
CA PRO A 16 -1.18 -3.31 10.45
C PRO A 16 -1.90 -2.13 9.81
N VAL A 17 -1.15 -1.30 9.08
CA VAL A 17 -1.68 -0.24 8.23
C VAL A 17 -2.37 -0.96 7.07
N SER A 18 -3.56 -1.46 7.36
CA SER A 18 -4.49 -1.97 6.37
C SER A 18 -5.08 -0.75 5.69
N GLU A 19 -4.88 -0.64 4.37
CA GLU A 19 -5.70 0.19 3.48
C GLU A 19 -7.18 0.03 3.93
N GLY A 20 -7.81 1.15 4.34
CA GLY A 20 -9.22 1.21 4.72
C GLY A 20 -9.67 0.63 6.09
N ALA A 21 -8.80 0.05 6.93
CA ALA A 21 -9.27 -0.49 8.22
C ALA A 21 -9.74 0.60 9.20
N LEU A 22 -9.10 1.77 9.17
CA LEU A 22 -9.35 2.89 10.07
C LEU A 22 -9.86 4.14 9.33
N ASP A 23 -10.72 3.98 8.33
CA ASP A 23 -11.38 5.11 7.68
C ASP A 23 -12.78 5.35 8.27
N PRO A 24 -12.94 6.12 9.37
CA PRO A 24 -14.23 6.30 10.01
C PRO A 24 -15.25 7.03 9.15
N LEU A 25 -14.79 7.81 8.16
CA LEU A 25 -15.57 8.79 7.41
C LEU A 25 -15.63 8.50 5.90
N GLY A 26 -14.99 7.45 5.43
CA GLY A 26 -15.04 7.06 4.01
C GLY A 26 -14.20 7.98 3.11
N LEU A 27 -13.15 8.60 3.67
CA LEU A 27 -12.31 9.58 3.00
C LEU A 27 -11.25 8.92 2.09
N TYR A 28 -10.85 7.69 2.36
CA TYR A 28 -9.74 7.05 1.66
C TYR A 28 -9.99 6.78 0.17
N PRO A 29 -11.15 6.24 -0.28
CA PRO A 29 -11.29 5.78 -1.66
C PRO A 29 -11.12 6.88 -2.73
N ILE A 30 -11.56 8.10 -2.45
CA ILE A 30 -11.37 9.22 -3.40
C ILE A 30 -9.89 9.64 -3.45
N ALA A 31 -9.22 9.71 -2.29
CA ALA A 31 -7.77 9.99 -2.24
C ALA A 31 -6.97 8.91 -2.97
N ASP A 32 -7.33 7.64 -2.79
CA ASP A 32 -6.70 6.51 -3.48
C ASP A 32 -6.81 6.65 -5.01
N ARG A 33 -8.00 6.98 -5.53
CA ARG A 33 -8.22 7.20 -6.97
C ARG A 33 -7.44 8.41 -7.50
N LEU A 34 -7.38 9.51 -6.75
CA LEU A 34 -6.54 10.66 -7.09
C LEU A 34 -5.04 10.28 -7.08
N GLY A 35 -4.60 9.43 -6.16
CA GLY A 35 -3.24 8.87 -6.11
C GLY A 35 -2.93 7.96 -7.31
N ILE A 36 -3.91 7.18 -7.78
CA ILE A 36 -3.79 6.36 -8.99
C ILE A 36 -3.60 7.26 -10.23
N LEU A 37 -4.37 8.35 -10.36
CA LEU A 37 -4.18 9.32 -11.45
C LEU A 37 -2.78 9.97 -11.41
N LEU A 38 -2.20 10.13 -10.22
CA LEU A 38 -0.88 10.73 -10.05
C LEU A 38 0.24 9.75 -10.42
N ALA A 39 0.20 8.53 -9.91
CA ALA A 39 1.19 7.50 -10.16
C ALA A 39 0.53 6.12 -10.38
N PRO A 40 0.05 5.83 -11.60
CA PRO A 40 -0.65 4.59 -11.91
C PRO A 40 0.19 3.35 -11.52
N GLY A 41 -0.48 2.32 -11.02
CA GLY A 41 0.13 1.06 -10.60
C GLY A 41 0.85 1.11 -9.24
N VAL A 42 1.19 2.30 -8.73
CA VAL A 42 1.92 2.47 -7.47
C VAL A 42 0.97 2.48 -6.28
N ARG A 43 1.31 1.71 -5.24
CA ARG A 43 0.54 1.60 -3.98
C ARG A 43 1.39 2.00 -2.78
N GLU A 44 0.75 2.46 -1.70
CA GLU A 44 1.42 2.99 -0.49
C GLU A 44 2.37 1.99 0.18
N ARG A 45 2.02 0.70 0.12
CA ARG A 45 2.80 -0.38 0.77
C ARG A 45 4.02 -0.85 -0.03
N GLN A 46 4.29 -0.26 -1.19
CA GLN A 46 5.46 -0.60 -1.99
C GLN A 46 6.67 0.21 -1.52
N SER A 47 7.81 -0.43 -1.34
CA SER A 47 9.04 0.27 -0.89
C SER A 47 10.30 -0.16 -1.64
N GLU A 48 10.19 -1.12 -2.53
CA GLU A 48 11.33 -1.78 -3.18
C GLU A 48 10.99 -2.15 -4.63
N ALA A 49 11.38 -1.33 -5.60
CA ALA A 49 11.05 -1.56 -7.01
C ALA A 49 11.70 -2.83 -7.57
N ARG A 50 12.78 -3.30 -6.94
CA ARG A 50 13.56 -4.45 -7.41
C ARG A 50 12.82 -5.78 -7.30
N TYR A 51 11.68 -5.83 -6.59
CA TYR A 51 10.76 -6.97 -6.62
C TYR A 51 10.09 -7.22 -7.99
N LEU A 52 10.15 -6.28 -8.93
CA LEU A 52 9.66 -6.51 -10.30
C LEU A 52 10.42 -7.64 -11.01
N VAL A 53 11.71 -7.83 -10.70
CA VAL A 53 12.53 -8.91 -11.29
C VAL A 53 12.08 -10.30 -10.85
N PRO A 54 11.97 -10.64 -9.54
CA PRO A 54 11.47 -11.94 -9.13
C PRO A 54 10.01 -12.20 -9.57
N ILE A 55 9.20 -11.17 -9.79
CA ILE A 55 7.87 -11.35 -10.42
C ILE A 55 8.02 -11.84 -11.86
N CYS A 56 8.80 -11.13 -12.68
CA CYS A 56 9.01 -11.52 -14.07
C CYS A 56 9.67 -12.91 -14.20
N VAL A 57 10.62 -13.22 -13.32
CA VAL A 57 11.22 -14.57 -13.23
C VAL A 57 10.18 -15.61 -12.84
N GLY A 58 9.30 -15.29 -11.88
CA GLY A 58 8.18 -16.13 -11.49
C GLY A 58 7.23 -16.45 -12.65
N CYS A 59 6.96 -15.48 -13.54
CA CYS A 59 6.15 -15.68 -14.74
C CYS A 59 6.79 -16.68 -15.72
N VAL A 60 8.11 -16.60 -15.97
CA VAL A 60 8.83 -17.60 -16.80
C VAL A 60 8.64 -19.02 -16.24
N ILE A 61 8.68 -19.17 -14.91
CA ILE A 61 8.47 -20.46 -14.25
C ILE A 61 7.00 -20.89 -14.32
N GLY A 62 6.07 -19.96 -14.10
CA GLY A 62 4.63 -20.20 -14.14
C GLY A 62 4.14 -20.64 -15.53
N GLU A 63 4.66 -20.02 -16.59
CA GLU A 63 4.35 -20.39 -17.98
C GLU A 63 4.75 -21.84 -18.29
N GLU A 64 5.90 -22.30 -17.81
CA GLU A 64 6.34 -23.68 -18.02
C GLU A 64 5.53 -24.71 -17.22
N LEU A 65 4.97 -24.30 -16.09
CA LEU A 65 4.14 -25.15 -15.24
C LEU A 65 2.66 -25.14 -15.62
N GLY A 66 2.21 -24.13 -16.38
CA GLY A 66 0.81 -23.86 -16.68
C GLY A 66 0.21 -22.88 -15.68
N ILE A 67 -0.15 -21.68 -16.15
CA ILE A 67 -0.67 -20.60 -15.30
C ILE A 67 -2.00 -20.93 -14.61
N ASP A 68 -2.80 -21.79 -15.24
CA ASP A 68 -4.12 -22.22 -14.76
C ASP A 68 -4.07 -23.50 -13.91
N GLU A 69 -2.89 -24.11 -13.79
CA GLU A 69 -2.72 -25.28 -12.93
C GLU A 69 -2.86 -24.90 -11.46
N VAL A 70 -3.25 -25.87 -10.65
CA VAL A 70 -3.37 -25.71 -9.20
C VAL A 70 -2.63 -26.84 -8.48
N ALA A 71 -2.13 -26.53 -7.29
CA ALA A 71 -1.48 -27.49 -6.41
C ALA A 71 -2.46 -28.59 -5.94
N ALA A 72 -1.93 -29.58 -5.23
CA ALA A 72 -2.69 -30.71 -4.70
C ALA A 72 -3.83 -30.32 -3.72
N ASP A 73 -3.87 -29.09 -3.24
CA ASP A 73 -4.97 -28.55 -2.43
C ASP A 73 -6.15 -28.02 -3.27
N GLY A 74 -6.04 -28.05 -4.60
CA GLY A 74 -7.06 -27.62 -5.56
C GLY A 74 -7.26 -26.11 -5.65
N MET A 75 -6.42 -25.30 -4.99
CA MET A 75 -6.60 -23.84 -4.92
C MET A 75 -5.32 -23.03 -5.12
N THR A 76 -4.16 -23.56 -4.73
CA THR A 76 -2.90 -22.81 -4.75
C THR A 76 -2.31 -22.80 -6.16
N GLN A 77 -2.17 -21.62 -6.76
CA GLN A 77 -1.57 -21.44 -8.09
C GLN A 77 -0.01 -21.47 -8.06
N PRO A 78 0.67 -21.78 -9.18
CA PRO A 78 2.12 -21.87 -9.27
C PRO A 78 2.88 -20.66 -8.76
N TRP A 79 2.39 -19.44 -9.06
CA TRP A 79 3.04 -18.19 -8.64
C TRP A 79 3.15 -18.08 -7.11
N LEU A 80 2.16 -18.62 -6.37
CA LEU A 80 2.15 -18.57 -4.91
C LEU A 80 3.14 -19.57 -4.32
N VAL A 81 3.24 -20.77 -4.90
CA VAL A 81 4.26 -21.75 -4.52
C VAL A 81 5.66 -21.20 -4.82
N TYR A 82 5.85 -20.57 -5.99
CA TYR A 82 7.08 -19.85 -6.32
C TYR A 82 7.41 -18.78 -5.28
N GLU A 83 6.45 -17.92 -4.92
CA GLU A 83 6.63 -16.91 -3.88
C GLU A 83 7.07 -17.52 -2.55
N TRP A 84 6.50 -18.65 -2.12
CA TRP A 84 6.96 -19.34 -0.90
C TRP A 84 8.44 -19.72 -0.96
N TYR A 85 8.91 -20.25 -2.10
CA TYR A 85 10.31 -20.60 -2.28
C TYR A 85 11.23 -19.37 -2.23
N ILE A 86 10.83 -18.24 -2.83
CA ILE A 86 11.62 -17.01 -2.79
C ILE A 86 11.68 -16.44 -1.38
N VAL A 87 10.55 -16.29 -0.70
CA VAL A 87 10.52 -15.75 0.68
C VAL A 87 11.29 -16.66 1.63
N GLU A 88 11.13 -17.98 1.53
CA GLU A 88 11.88 -18.93 2.35
C GLU A 88 13.39 -18.88 2.08
N ALA A 89 13.82 -18.80 0.82
CA ALA A 89 15.22 -18.65 0.47
C ALA A 89 15.83 -17.40 1.10
N LEU A 90 15.16 -16.25 0.93
CA LEU A 90 15.63 -14.96 1.45
C LEU A 90 15.72 -14.97 2.98
N VAL A 91 14.71 -15.52 3.67
CA VAL A 91 14.71 -15.67 5.14
C VAL A 91 15.84 -16.58 5.62
N ARG A 92 16.04 -17.73 4.96
CA ARG A 92 17.09 -18.68 5.33
C ARG A 92 18.50 -18.09 5.16
N SER A 93 18.71 -17.31 4.11
CA SER A 93 20.04 -16.78 3.77
C SER A 93 20.46 -15.55 4.58
N ARG A 94 19.52 -14.77 5.12
CA ARG A 94 19.83 -13.52 5.83
C ARG A 94 20.05 -13.67 7.34
N GLY A 95 19.80 -14.86 7.89
CA GLY A 95 19.99 -15.14 9.33
C GLY A 95 19.20 -14.21 10.24
N ARG A 96 19.48 -14.23 11.55
CA ARG A 96 18.77 -13.39 12.55
C ARG A 96 19.32 -11.97 12.66
N THR A 97 20.53 -11.72 12.18
CA THR A 97 21.30 -10.48 12.43
C THR A 97 21.14 -9.42 11.34
N LYS A 98 20.62 -9.78 10.17
CA LYS A 98 20.41 -8.84 9.05
C LYS A 98 18.99 -8.98 8.49
N PRO A 99 17.95 -8.57 9.23
CA PRO A 99 16.57 -8.75 8.81
C PRO A 99 16.29 -8.07 7.47
N LEU A 100 15.63 -8.78 6.56
CA LEU A 100 15.04 -8.19 5.34
C LEU A 100 13.93 -7.22 5.74
N MET A 101 14.20 -5.93 5.65
CA MET A 101 13.15 -4.93 5.81
C MET A 101 12.30 -4.90 4.54
N GLY A 102 10.97 -4.84 4.70
CA GLY A 102 10.06 -4.71 3.57
C GLY A 102 9.82 -5.97 2.72
N LEU A 103 10.23 -7.17 3.15
CA LEU A 103 9.82 -8.44 2.53
C LEU A 103 8.48 -8.92 3.12
N PRO A 104 7.38 -8.92 2.35
CA PRO A 104 6.10 -9.41 2.84
C PRO A 104 6.13 -10.90 3.19
N GLY A 105 5.43 -11.29 4.26
CA GLY A 105 5.36 -12.68 4.72
C GLY A 105 6.60 -13.18 5.50
N ARG A 106 7.67 -12.36 5.60
CA ARG A 106 8.93 -12.71 6.28
C ARG A 106 8.74 -13.27 7.68
N GLU A 107 7.91 -12.65 8.51
CA GLU A 107 7.72 -13.06 9.91
C GLU A 107 7.04 -14.41 10.01
N LYS A 108 5.99 -14.64 9.22
CA LYS A 108 5.30 -15.93 9.14
C LYS A 108 6.23 -17.05 8.70
N VAL A 109 7.03 -16.80 7.65
CA VAL A 109 8.02 -17.75 7.16
C VAL A 109 9.13 -17.99 8.19
N THR A 110 9.59 -16.94 8.88
CA THR A 110 10.57 -17.06 9.97
C THR A 110 10.05 -17.97 11.08
N THR A 111 8.80 -17.78 11.51
CA THR A 111 8.15 -18.65 12.51
C THR A 111 8.01 -20.08 12.01
N ALA A 112 7.57 -20.29 10.76
CA ALA A 112 7.45 -21.63 10.17
C ALA A 112 8.79 -22.38 10.19
N ILE A 113 9.87 -21.73 9.74
CA ILE A 113 11.23 -22.30 9.75
C ILE A 113 11.67 -22.61 11.18
N GLN A 114 11.43 -21.73 12.15
CA GLN A 114 11.80 -21.93 13.55
C GLN A 114 11.09 -23.13 14.18
N HIS A 115 9.85 -23.42 13.76
CA HIS A 115 9.09 -24.58 14.21
C HIS A 115 9.36 -25.85 13.39
N GLY A 116 10.25 -25.79 12.39
CA GLY A 116 10.51 -26.91 11.49
C GLY A 116 9.33 -27.25 10.57
N GLU A 117 8.43 -26.29 10.34
CA GLU A 117 7.28 -26.43 9.46
C GLU A 117 7.61 -25.90 8.05
N PRO A 118 7.07 -26.53 6.99
CA PRO A 118 7.18 -25.99 5.63
C PRO A 118 6.28 -24.76 5.46
N VAL A 119 6.60 -23.94 4.45
CA VAL A 119 5.75 -22.80 4.07
C VAL A 119 4.59 -23.32 3.20
N CYS A 120 3.37 -22.99 3.59
CA CYS A 120 2.14 -23.33 2.88
C CYS A 120 1.03 -22.32 3.20
N ALA A 121 -0.17 -22.51 2.64
CA ALA A 121 -1.33 -21.64 2.88
C ALA A 121 -1.63 -21.40 4.38
N ARG A 122 -1.35 -22.39 5.25
CA ARG A 122 -1.56 -22.27 6.71
C ARG A 122 -0.47 -21.46 7.43
N THR A 123 0.78 -21.63 6.99
CA THR A 123 1.97 -21.06 7.66
C THR A 123 2.47 -19.78 6.99
N TYR A 124 1.79 -19.31 5.94
CA TYR A 124 2.08 -18.08 5.22
C TYR A 124 1.02 -16.98 5.50
N LEU A 125 0.84 -16.05 4.56
CA LEU A 125 -0.15 -14.97 4.63
C LEU A 125 -1.55 -15.49 4.33
N LYS A 126 -2.56 -14.96 5.05
CA LYS A 126 -3.98 -15.31 4.83
C LYS A 126 -4.51 -14.85 3.47
N THR A 127 -4.02 -13.72 2.97
CA THR A 127 -4.45 -13.12 1.71
C THR A 127 -3.23 -12.70 0.90
N PRO A 128 -2.44 -13.65 0.38
CA PRO A 128 -1.17 -13.37 -0.28
C PRO A 128 -1.34 -12.61 -1.61
N ALA A 129 -2.50 -12.75 -2.27
CA ALA A 129 -2.85 -11.94 -3.44
C ALA A 129 -2.96 -10.43 -3.12
N ILE A 130 -3.09 -10.05 -1.84
CA ILE A 130 -3.09 -8.65 -1.39
C ILE A 130 -1.77 -8.33 -0.69
N PHE A 131 -1.35 -9.17 0.25
CA PHE A 131 -0.25 -8.87 1.17
C PHE A 131 1.07 -9.56 0.82
N GLY A 132 1.09 -10.53 -0.10
CA GLY A 132 2.31 -11.16 -0.60
C GLY A 132 3.06 -10.23 -1.54
N PHE A 133 4.34 -10.49 -1.83
CA PHE A 133 5.08 -9.58 -2.71
C PHE A 133 4.56 -9.62 -4.15
N HIS A 134 4.13 -10.78 -4.67
CA HIS A 134 3.37 -10.81 -5.93
C HIS A 134 2.10 -9.96 -5.80
N GLY A 135 1.31 -10.13 -4.74
CA GLY A 135 0.07 -9.36 -4.55
C GLY A 135 0.28 -7.84 -4.44
N VAL A 136 1.36 -7.41 -3.79
CA VAL A 136 1.71 -5.99 -3.61
C VAL A 136 2.15 -5.34 -4.92
N TYR A 137 2.89 -6.07 -5.76
CA TYR A 137 3.53 -5.53 -6.95
C TYR A 137 2.86 -5.94 -8.27
N ARG A 138 1.93 -6.90 -8.26
CA ARG A 138 1.24 -7.36 -9.47
C ARG A 138 0.56 -6.22 -10.22
N THR A 139 -0.21 -5.38 -9.52
CA THR A 139 -0.84 -4.21 -10.16
C THR A 139 0.20 -3.27 -10.78
N LEU A 140 1.36 -3.06 -10.13
CA LEU A 140 2.42 -2.27 -10.72
C LEU A 140 3.00 -2.96 -11.97
N ALA A 141 3.27 -4.26 -11.90
CA ALA A 141 3.81 -5.02 -13.02
C ALA A 141 2.85 -5.05 -14.23
N GLU A 142 1.53 -5.18 -13.99
CA GLU A 142 0.49 -5.09 -15.02
C GLU A 142 0.43 -3.68 -15.62
N THR A 143 0.41 -2.63 -14.78
CA THR A 143 0.39 -1.23 -15.25
C THR A 143 1.66 -0.84 -16.02
N LEU A 144 2.80 -1.44 -15.70
CA LEU A 144 4.08 -1.25 -16.40
C LEU A 144 4.21 -2.14 -17.65
N GLU A 145 3.20 -2.94 -17.98
CA GLU A 145 3.19 -3.88 -19.10
C GLU A 145 4.36 -4.88 -19.04
N LEU A 146 4.75 -5.29 -17.83
CA LEU A 146 5.69 -6.39 -17.63
C LEU A 146 5.00 -7.74 -17.74
N ILE A 147 3.75 -7.78 -17.31
CA ILE A 147 2.89 -8.97 -17.33
C ILE A 147 1.47 -8.58 -17.76
N ASP A 148 0.72 -9.52 -18.29
CA ASP A 148 -0.71 -9.32 -18.56
C ASP A 148 -1.60 -9.71 -17.35
N SER A 149 -2.92 -9.55 -17.49
CA SER A 149 -3.89 -9.86 -16.45
C SER A 149 -3.90 -11.32 -16.01
N GLU A 150 -3.42 -12.22 -16.85
CA GLU A 150 -3.31 -13.66 -16.60
C GLU A 150 -1.94 -14.03 -16.01
N GLY A 151 -1.02 -13.08 -15.89
CA GLY A 151 0.31 -13.27 -15.34
C GLY A 151 1.32 -13.83 -16.34
N ARG A 152 1.06 -13.70 -17.66
CA ARG A 152 2.01 -14.04 -18.72
C ARG A 152 3.00 -12.89 -18.91
N LEU A 153 4.25 -13.22 -19.23
CA LEU A 153 5.32 -12.26 -19.41
C LEU A 153 5.15 -11.50 -20.73
N LEU A 154 5.21 -10.17 -20.68
CA LEU A 154 5.18 -9.28 -21.84
C LEU A 154 6.60 -8.88 -22.26
N GLU A 155 6.73 -8.15 -23.37
CA GLU A 155 8.02 -7.79 -23.98
C GLU A 155 8.93 -7.01 -23.01
N ALA A 156 8.40 -5.99 -22.31
CA ALA A 156 9.18 -5.23 -21.32
C ALA A 156 9.61 -6.11 -20.12
N GLY A 157 8.77 -7.05 -19.70
CA GLY A 157 9.11 -8.03 -18.67
C GLY A 157 10.20 -8.99 -19.14
N LEU A 158 10.12 -9.44 -20.38
CA LEU A 158 11.13 -10.28 -21.02
C LEU A 158 12.49 -9.59 -21.11
N GLU A 159 12.53 -8.34 -21.57
CA GLU A 159 13.74 -7.53 -21.61
C GLU A 159 14.36 -7.34 -20.23
N LEU A 160 13.53 -7.11 -19.20
CA LEU A 160 14.01 -6.98 -17.83
C LEU A 160 14.67 -8.29 -17.33
N VAL A 161 14.08 -9.45 -17.61
CA VAL A 161 14.69 -10.75 -17.26
C VAL A 161 15.96 -10.99 -18.07
N GLN A 162 16.02 -10.54 -19.33
CA GLN A 162 17.23 -10.65 -20.16
C GLN A 162 18.40 -9.82 -19.62
N HIS A 163 18.14 -8.60 -19.11
CA HIS A 163 19.15 -7.81 -18.41
C HIS A 163 19.65 -8.53 -17.15
N TRP A 164 18.72 -9.02 -16.33
CA TRP A 164 19.04 -9.76 -15.12
C TRP A 164 19.87 -11.01 -15.40
N GLU A 165 19.49 -11.85 -16.37
CA GLU A 165 20.23 -13.07 -16.67
C GLU A 165 21.62 -12.78 -17.24
N ALA A 166 21.80 -11.67 -17.96
CA ALA A 166 23.09 -11.26 -18.47
C ALA A 166 24.05 -10.86 -17.33
N GLU A 167 23.59 -10.02 -16.41
CA GLU A 167 24.39 -9.54 -15.27
C GLU A 167 24.67 -10.63 -14.24
N ALA A 168 23.70 -11.51 -14.02
CA ALA A 168 23.84 -12.63 -13.10
C ALA A 168 24.72 -13.77 -13.65
N GLY A 169 25.14 -13.71 -14.92
CA GLY A 169 25.86 -14.79 -15.60
C GLY A 169 25.00 -16.02 -15.87
N LEU A 170 23.69 -15.82 -16.01
CA LEU A 170 22.64 -16.83 -16.16
C LEU A 170 22.02 -16.80 -17.57
N LYS A 171 22.74 -16.33 -18.60
CA LYS A 171 22.20 -16.22 -19.97
C LYS A 171 21.48 -17.50 -20.41
N GLY A 172 20.33 -17.28 -21.04
CA GLY A 172 19.40 -18.30 -21.49
C GLY A 172 18.64 -19.02 -20.39
N PHE A 173 18.40 -18.32 -19.27
CA PHE A 173 17.37 -18.68 -18.32
C PHE A 173 16.00 -18.68 -19.04
N VAL A 174 15.69 -17.62 -19.78
CA VAL A 174 14.42 -17.51 -20.52
C VAL A 174 14.32 -18.52 -21.67
N THR A 175 15.39 -18.73 -22.41
CA THR A 175 15.37 -19.64 -23.58
C THR A 175 15.48 -21.11 -23.20
N GLY A 176 15.91 -21.41 -21.95
CA GLY A 176 16.27 -22.76 -21.53
C GLY A 176 17.59 -23.26 -22.13
N LEU A 177 18.39 -22.39 -22.75
CA LEU A 177 19.63 -22.72 -23.44
C LEU A 177 20.83 -21.96 -22.84
N GLY A 178 21.80 -22.66 -22.27
CA GLY A 178 23.01 -22.03 -21.74
C GLY A 178 23.10 -22.04 -20.21
N PRO A 179 23.94 -21.19 -19.59
CA PRO A 179 24.24 -21.25 -18.16
C PRO A 179 23.01 -21.10 -17.24
N GLY A 180 21.99 -20.33 -17.65
CA GLY A 180 20.76 -20.13 -16.85
C GLY A 180 19.84 -21.34 -16.78
N ARG A 181 19.98 -22.30 -17.69
CA ARG A 181 19.11 -23.48 -17.80
C ARG A 181 19.02 -24.26 -16.49
N GLU A 182 20.14 -24.46 -15.82
CA GLU A 182 20.19 -25.27 -14.60
C GLU A 182 19.44 -24.60 -13.44
N LEU A 183 19.54 -23.28 -13.31
CA LEU A 183 18.76 -22.53 -12.31
C LEU A 183 17.27 -22.61 -12.62
N ARG A 184 16.87 -22.39 -13.88
CA ARG A 184 15.47 -22.51 -14.31
C ARG A 184 14.92 -23.90 -14.01
N LYS A 185 15.62 -24.95 -14.45
CA LYS A 185 15.20 -26.33 -14.23
C LYS A 185 15.04 -26.64 -12.74
N MET A 186 16.01 -26.21 -11.93
CA MET A 186 15.97 -26.37 -10.47
C MET A 186 14.75 -25.68 -9.83
N LEU A 187 14.42 -24.47 -10.30
CA LEU A 187 13.23 -23.72 -9.87
C LEU A 187 11.94 -24.43 -10.28
N VAL A 188 11.79 -24.79 -11.56
CA VAL A 188 10.61 -25.50 -12.09
C VAL A 188 10.38 -26.80 -11.30
N GLU A 189 11.42 -27.59 -11.06
CA GLU A 189 11.31 -28.83 -10.29
C GLU A 189 10.94 -28.58 -8.82
N ALA A 190 11.46 -27.51 -8.21
CA ALA A 190 11.12 -27.17 -6.83
C ALA A 190 9.66 -26.71 -6.71
N VAL A 191 9.21 -25.83 -7.61
CA VAL A 191 7.83 -25.34 -7.62
C VAL A 191 6.87 -26.49 -7.94
N ARG A 192 7.17 -27.34 -8.94
CA ARG A 192 6.36 -28.53 -9.23
C ARG A 192 6.22 -29.45 -8.02
N ALA A 193 7.34 -29.80 -7.37
CA ALA A 193 7.30 -30.60 -6.14
C ALA A 193 6.52 -29.91 -5.00
N GLY A 194 6.56 -28.57 -4.97
CA GLY A 194 5.79 -27.80 -4.01
C GLY A 194 4.29 -27.76 -4.32
N MET A 195 3.92 -27.76 -5.59
CA MET A 195 2.53 -27.90 -6.04
C MET A 195 2.00 -29.30 -5.71
N ASP A 196 2.76 -30.35 -6.01
CA ASP A 196 2.40 -31.74 -5.67
C ASP A 196 2.16 -31.94 -4.16
N ALA A 197 2.87 -31.17 -3.32
CA ALA A 197 2.78 -31.25 -1.87
C ALA A 197 1.93 -30.14 -1.22
N ALA A 198 1.44 -29.17 -2.00
CA ALA A 198 0.82 -27.92 -1.55
C ALA A 198 1.61 -27.16 -0.45
N ARG A 199 2.95 -27.20 -0.53
CA ARG A 199 3.88 -26.59 0.44
C ARG A 199 5.31 -26.58 -0.10
N THR A 200 6.23 -25.82 0.48
CA THR A 200 7.65 -25.98 0.15
C THR A 200 8.13 -27.40 0.49
N ALA A 201 8.72 -28.07 -0.50
CA ALA A 201 8.99 -29.52 -0.47
C ALA A 201 10.50 -29.86 -0.42
N ARG A 202 11.36 -28.86 -0.27
CA ARG A 202 12.82 -29.02 -0.23
C ARG A 202 13.33 -29.09 1.20
N SER A 203 14.33 -29.94 1.43
CA SER A 203 14.97 -30.05 2.75
C SER A 203 15.65 -28.75 3.18
N PRO A 204 15.86 -28.51 4.50
CA PRO A 204 16.59 -27.34 4.98
C PRO A 204 18.01 -27.18 4.40
N GLY A 205 18.69 -28.29 4.08
CA GLY A 205 20.04 -28.30 3.50
C GLY A 205 20.08 -28.19 1.97
N TRP A 206 18.95 -27.94 1.31
CA TRP A 206 18.90 -27.82 -0.15
C TRP A 206 19.71 -26.60 -0.63
N ARG A 207 20.68 -26.83 -1.52
CA ARG A 207 21.56 -25.77 -2.05
C ARG A 207 20.79 -24.67 -2.81
N GLY A 208 19.58 -24.96 -3.28
CA GLY A 208 18.72 -24.00 -3.97
C GLY A 208 18.43 -22.76 -3.13
N TRP A 209 18.29 -22.88 -1.81
CA TRP A 209 18.04 -21.72 -0.93
C TRP A 209 19.08 -20.62 -1.09
N ALA A 210 20.37 -20.99 -1.07
CA ALA A 210 21.46 -20.03 -1.23
C ALA A 210 21.55 -19.47 -2.65
N LEU A 211 21.23 -20.27 -3.68
CA LEU A 211 21.22 -19.81 -5.07
C LEU A 211 20.08 -18.81 -5.33
N LEU A 212 18.88 -19.10 -4.83
CA LEU A 212 17.73 -18.19 -4.96
C LEU A 212 18.01 -16.87 -4.27
N ALA A 213 18.51 -16.89 -3.03
CA ALA A 213 18.89 -15.66 -2.34
C ALA A 213 20.03 -14.93 -3.04
N ARG A 214 21.00 -15.63 -3.65
CA ARG A 214 22.08 -14.98 -4.38
C ARG A 214 21.58 -14.22 -5.62
N TYR A 215 20.64 -14.81 -6.36
CA TYR A 215 20.26 -14.28 -7.68
C TYR A 215 18.98 -13.47 -7.69
N LEU A 216 18.10 -13.64 -6.70
CA LEU A 216 16.78 -13.01 -6.65
C LEU A 216 16.57 -12.16 -5.39
N ASP A 217 17.63 -11.91 -4.61
CA ASP A 217 17.59 -10.90 -3.54
C ASP A 217 17.56 -9.51 -4.18
N PRO A 218 16.49 -8.71 -3.94
CA PRO A 218 16.35 -7.37 -4.50
C PRO A 218 17.53 -6.45 -4.20
N GLU A 219 18.25 -6.64 -3.08
CA GLU A 219 19.39 -5.77 -2.72
C GLU A 219 20.64 -5.97 -3.59
N HIS A 220 20.72 -7.05 -4.38
CA HIS A 220 21.95 -7.44 -5.08
C HIS A 220 21.81 -7.46 -6.62
N LEU A 221 20.83 -6.73 -7.17
CA LEU A 221 20.69 -6.58 -8.62
C LEU A 221 21.78 -5.69 -9.22
N GLY A 222 22.21 -6.00 -10.45
CA GLY A 222 23.23 -5.22 -11.16
C GLY A 222 22.72 -3.89 -11.73
N ASP A 223 23.65 -3.03 -12.15
CA ASP A 223 23.38 -1.65 -12.57
C ASP A 223 22.54 -1.57 -13.85
N GLN A 224 22.71 -2.51 -14.79
CA GLN A 224 21.91 -2.58 -16.01
C GLN A 224 20.47 -2.98 -15.69
N THR A 225 20.27 -3.97 -14.83
CA THR A 225 18.93 -4.38 -14.37
C THR A 225 18.24 -3.23 -13.63
N GLN A 226 18.94 -2.56 -12.71
CA GLN A 226 18.41 -1.38 -12.01
C GLN A 226 18.09 -0.23 -12.96
N SER A 227 18.87 -0.05 -14.03
CA SER A 227 18.59 0.93 -15.08
C SER A 227 17.38 0.55 -15.94
N GLY A 228 17.21 -0.74 -16.25
CA GLY A 228 15.99 -1.25 -16.89
C GLY A 228 14.75 -0.97 -16.03
N ILE A 229 14.80 -1.27 -14.72
CA ILE A 229 13.70 -0.97 -13.80
C ILE A 229 13.37 0.53 -13.80
N TRP A 230 14.39 1.40 -13.72
CA TRP A 230 14.19 2.84 -13.74
C TRP A 230 13.52 3.34 -15.03
N GLU A 231 13.97 2.84 -16.18
CA GLU A 231 13.42 3.18 -17.48
C GLU A 231 11.95 2.75 -17.59
N ILE A 232 11.64 1.52 -17.17
CA ILE A 232 10.28 0.99 -17.12
C ILE A 232 9.41 1.85 -16.17
N LEU A 233 9.89 2.21 -14.98
CA LEU A 233 9.13 3.07 -14.06
C LEU A 233 8.82 4.44 -14.69
N CYS A 234 9.75 5.00 -15.45
CA CYS A 234 9.56 6.30 -16.11
C CYS A 234 8.64 6.21 -17.33
N ASN A 235 8.69 5.11 -18.10
CA ASN A 235 8.15 5.10 -19.47
C ASN A 235 7.23 3.91 -19.79
N GLY A 236 7.14 2.91 -18.92
CA GLY A 236 6.36 1.70 -19.13
C GLY A 236 4.86 1.90 -18.88
N GLY A 237 4.05 1.34 -19.79
CA GLY A 237 2.59 1.29 -19.75
C GLY A 237 1.92 2.63 -19.43
N GLU A 238 0.92 2.61 -18.55
CA GLU A 238 0.24 3.84 -18.13
C GLU A 238 1.13 4.64 -17.18
N VAL A 239 1.68 5.75 -17.67
CA VAL A 239 2.65 6.58 -16.92
C VAL A 239 1.96 7.57 -15.98
N GLY A 240 0.81 8.13 -16.36
CA GLY A 240 0.19 9.26 -15.66
C GLY A 240 1.21 10.39 -15.45
N TRP A 241 1.43 10.78 -14.19
CA TRP A 241 2.46 11.76 -13.80
C TRP A 241 3.68 11.13 -13.11
N ARG A 242 3.75 9.80 -13.03
CA ARG A 242 4.77 9.03 -12.31
C ARG A 242 6.18 9.44 -12.70
N ARG A 243 6.46 9.58 -14.01
CA ARG A 243 7.75 10.02 -14.53
C ARG A 243 8.17 11.37 -13.98
N LEU A 244 7.28 12.36 -14.03
CA LEU A 244 7.58 13.71 -13.58
C LEU A 244 7.89 13.71 -12.08
N LEU A 245 7.11 12.98 -11.27
CA LEU A 245 7.40 12.83 -9.85
C LEU A 245 8.77 12.20 -9.61
N LEU A 246 9.09 11.09 -10.30
CA LEU A 246 10.38 10.41 -10.21
C LEU A 246 11.54 11.35 -10.59
N GLU A 247 11.43 12.05 -11.72
CA GLU A 247 12.42 13.02 -12.18
C GLU A 247 12.64 14.17 -11.18
N GLN A 248 11.60 14.62 -10.47
CA GLN A 248 11.76 15.63 -9.42
C GLN A 248 12.33 15.06 -8.13
N LEU A 249 11.92 13.85 -7.73
CA LEU A 249 12.42 13.17 -6.54
C LEU A 249 13.91 12.84 -6.64
N VAL A 250 14.48 12.65 -7.83
CA VAL A 250 15.93 12.43 -7.96
C VAL A 250 16.76 13.71 -7.96
N THR A 251 16.13 14.89 -7.87
CA THR A 251 16.86 16.16 -7.79
C THR A 251 17.21 16.50 -6.33
N ARG A 252 18.34 17.17 -6.12
CA ARG A 252 18.71 17.70 -4.79
C ARG A 252 17.65 18.62 -4.20
N GLU A 253 16.97 19.39 -5.05
CA GLU A 253 15.91 20.29 -4.60
C GLU A 253 14.67 19.50 -4.17
N GLY A 254 14.22 18.53 -4.98
CA GLY A 254 13.08 17.68 -4.63
C GLY A 254 13.31 16.88 -3.35
N GLN A 255 14.51 16.31 -3.17
CA GLN A 255 14.87 15.60 -1.95
C GLN A 255 14.82 16.47 -0.71
N ARG A 256 15.41 17.67 -0.74
CA ARG A 256 15.28 18.60 0.41
C ARG A 256 13.82 18.90 0.75
N ARG A 257 12.98 19.11 -0.28
CA ARG A 257 11.54 19.38 -0.07
C ARG A 257 10.78 18.20 0.51
N TRP A 258 11.20 16.98 0.23
CA TRP A 258 10.60 15.76 0.75
C TRP A 258 11.15 15.38 2.13
N GLU A 259 12.46 15.41 2.34
CA GLU A 259 13.12 15.01 3.59
C GLU A 259 12.90 16.01 4.73
N GLU A 260 12.74 17.29 4.43
CA GLU A 260 12.51 18.34 5.44
C GLU A 260 11.03 18.48 5.84
N HIS A 261 10.10 17.84 5.10
CA HIS A 261 8.68 18.17 5.18
C HIS A 261 7.73 17.00 4.84
N SER A 262 6.44 17.32 4.77
CA SER A 262 5.36 16.44 4.37
C SER A 262 5.11 16.37 2.85
N GLU A 263 4.26 15.43 2.44
CA GLU A 263 3.83 15.28 1.04
C GLU A 263 3.14 16.53 0.48
N ARG A 264 2.34 17.23 1.32
CA ARG A 264 1.77 18.54 0.96
C ARG A 264 2.84 19.54 0.55
N THR A 265 3.92 19.61 1.31
CA THR A 265 5.00 20.57 1.03
C THR A 265 5.70 20.23 -0.28
N PHE A 266 5.97 18.95 -0.53
CA PHE A 266 6.52 18.49 -1.79
C PHE A 266 5.59 18.82 -2.97
N HIS A 267 4.30 18.52 -2.87
CA HIS A 267 3.30 18.83 -3.91
C HIS A 267 3.13 20.33 -4.16
N THR A 268 3.16 21.15 -3.11
CA THR A 268 3.09 22.62 -3.22
C THR A 268 4.30 23.18 -3.98
N TRP A 269 5.48 22.63 -3.74
CA TRP A 269 6.68 22.98 -4.50
C TRP A 269 6.58 22.49 -5.95
N LEU A 270 6.14 21.25 -6.15
CA LEU A 270 5.97 20.62 -7.45
C LEU A 270 5.01 21.40 -8.35
N TYR A 271 3.91 21.90 -7.78
CA TYR A 271 2.88 22.68 -8.47
C TYR A 271 3.45 23.83 -9.30
N ARG A 272 4.45 24.54 -8.78
CA ARG A 272 5.05 25.73 -9.42
C ARG A 272 5.77 25.40 -10.73
N LYS A 273 6.24 24.17 -10.89
CA LYS A 273 6.99 23.68 -12.04
C LYS A 273 6.15 22.74 -12.92
N SER A 274 4.92 22.46 -12.51
CA SER A 274 4.08 21.45 -13.14
C SER A 274 3.36 21.97 -14.39
N PRO A 275 3.20 21.12 -15.42
CA PRO A 275 2.34 21.42 -16.56
C PRO A 275 0.87 21.56 -16.11
N GLN A 276 0.04 22.16 -16.97
CA GLN A 276 -1.36 22.46 -16.63
C GLN A 276 -2.14 21.23 -16.15
N GLY A 277 -2.02 20.08 -16.82
CA GLY A 277 -2.73 18.86 -16.42
C GLY A 277 -2.37 18.38 -15.01
N LEU A 278 -1.08 18.39 -14.65
CA LEU A 278 -0.66 18.01 -13.30
C LEU A 278 -1.12 19.05 -12.27
N ARG A 279 -1.11 20.34 -12.61
CA ARG A 279 -1.66 21.37 -11.71
C ARG A 279 -3.14 21.14 -11.42
N MET A 280 -3.94 20.77 -12.43
CA MET A 280 -5.36 20.47 -12.23
C MET A 280 -5.56 19.26 -11.29
N LEU A 281 -4.74 18.21 -11.44
CA LEU A 281 -4.77 17.08 -10.52
C LEU A 281 -4.33 17.46 -9.10
N LEU A 282 -3.27 18.26 -8.96
CA LEU A 282 -2.80 18.75 -7.66
C LEU A 282 -3.81 19.68 -7.00
N ASP A 283 -4.52 20.53 -7.77
CA ASP A 283 -5.61 21.37 -7.27
C ASP A 283 -6.74 20.51 -6.69
N ALA A 284 -7.17 19.45 -7.41
CA ALA A 284 -8.14 18.48 -6.91
C ALA A 284 -7.65 17.74 -5.64
N ILE A 285 -6.37 17.39 -5.56
CA ILE A 285 -5.78 16.82 -4.34
C ILE A 285 -5.80 17.84 -3.21
N PHE A 286 -5.36 19.09 -3.43
CA PHE A 286 -5.32 20.12 -2.40
C PHE A 286 -6.71 20.45 -1.84
N SER A 287 -7.72 20.56 -2.70
CA SER A 287 -9.09 20.81 -2.28
C SER A 287 -9.69 19.61 -1.57
N TYR A 288 -9.47 18.39 -2.07
CA TYR A 288 -9.96 17.17 -1.41
C TYR A 288 -9.33 16.97 -0.03
N GLU A 289 -8.04 17.25 0.10
CA GLU A 289 -7.32 17.17 1.37
C GLU A 289 -7.76 18.27 2.34
N ARG A 290 -8.04 19.48 1.85
CA ARG A 290 -8.65 20.54 2.68
C ARG A 290 -10.01 20.10 3.21
N PHE A 291 -10.86 19.53 2.37
CA PHE A 291 -12.17 18.99 2.76
C PHE A 291 -12.03 17.85 3.77
N SER A 292 -11.18 16.87 3.47
CA SER A 292 -10.93 15.70 4.32
C SER A 292 -10.39 16.10 5.70
N ARG A 293 -9.46 17.05 5.75
CA ARG A 293 -8.86 17.57 6.98
C ARG A 293 -9.91 18.21 7.88
N LEU A 294 -10.83 19.01 7.34
CA LEU A 294 -11.92 19.60 8.12
C LEU A 294 -12.81 18.53 8.75
N LEU A 295 -13.18 17.48 7.99
CA LEU A 295 -14.01 16.40 8.53
C LEU A 295 -13.28 15.55 9.56
N LEU A 296 -12.00 15.23 9.32
CA LEU A 296 -11.21 14.42 10.23
C LEU A 296 -10.93 15.17 11.53
N ASP A 297 -10.44 16.40 11.47
CA ASP A 297 -10.15 17.21 12.66
C ASP A 297 -11.40 17.38 13.53
N ALA A 298 -12.55 17.67 12.91
CA ALA A 298 -13.84 17.72 13.58
C ALA A 298 -14.18 16.40 14.28
N PHE A 299 -14.03 15.27 13.58
CA PHE A 299 -14.37 13.96 14.13
C PHE A 299 -13.40 13.54 15.25
N GLU A 300 -12.12 13.86 15.13
CA GLU A 300 -11.14 13.60 16.19
C GLU A 300 -11.38 14.47 17.43
N GLU A 301 -11.81 15.72 17.25
CA GLU A 301 -12.22 16.59 18.38
C GLU A 301 -13.46 16.00 19.08
N VAL A 302 -14.42 15.44 18.33
CA VAL A 302 -15.54 14.68 18.91
C VAL A 302 -15.05 13.49 19.72
N LEU A 303 -14.16 12.66 19.16
CA LEU A 303 -13.65 11.47 19.84
C LEU A 303 -12.88 11.81 21.13
N PHE A 304 -12.09 12.88 21.09
CA PHE A 304 -11.35 13.39 22.24
C PHE A 304 -12.29 13.90 23.33
N GLU A 305 -13.19 14.83 23.00
CA GLU A 305 -14.08 15.46 23.98
C GLU A 305 -15.06 14.47 24.59
N ALA A 306 -15.67 13.60 23.77
CA ALA A 306 -16.56 12.54 24.27
C ALA A 306 -15.79 11.42 24.98
N GLY A 307 -14.53 11.17 24.62
CA GLY A 307 -13.68 10.16 25.27
C GLY A 307 -13.22 10.56 26.67
N ARG A 308 -13.08 11.87 26.94
CA ARG A 308 -12.73 12.42 28.26
C ARG A 308 -13.88 12.36 29.26
N GLN A 309 -15.12 12.33 28.79
CA GLN A 309 -16.29 12.29 29.64
C GLN A 309 -16.65 10.85 29.99
N SER A 310 -16.99 10.60 31.26
CA SER A 310 -17.51 9.30 31.71
C SER A 310 -19.02 9.15 31.50
N THR A 311 -19.64 10.13 30.83
CA THR A 311 -21.08 10.24 30.61
C THR A 311 -21.37 10.48 29.14
N LYS A 312 -22.64 10.26 28.75
CA LYS A 312 -23.13 10.53 27.40
C LYS A 312 -23.01 12.02 27.07
N MET A 313 -22.78 12.33 25.80
CA MET A 313 -22.64 13.70 25.26
C MET A 313 -23.71 13.98 24.21
N HIS A 314 -24.17 15.23 24.12
CA HIS A 314 -25.06 15.69 23.05
C HIS A 314 -24.31 16.55 22.02
N PRO A 315 -24.68 16.49 20.73
CA PRO A 315 -24.07 17.30 19.67
C PRO A 315 -24.00 18.81 19.97
N ARG A 316 -25.05 19.42 20.53
CA ARG A 316 -25.02 20.82 20.99
C ARG A 316 -23.86 21.20 21.92
N GLN A 317 -23.35 20.26 22.71
CA GLN A 317 -22.26 20.52 23.67
C GLN A 317 -20.90 20.65 22.98
N LEU A 318 -20.78 20.13 21.77
CA LEU A 318 -19.56 20.10 20.98
C LEU A 318 -19.39 21.36 20.11
N ALA A 319 -20.48 22.04 19.77
CA ALA A 319 -20.43 23.20 18.87
C ALA A 319 -19.61 24.38 19.41
N ARG A 320 -19.13 24.36 20.65
CA ARG A 320 -18.26 25.41 21.21
C ARG A 320 -16.78 25.26 20.86
N PHE A 321 -16.35 24.09 20.42
CA PHE A 321 -14.93 23.78 20.22
C PHE A 321 -14.41 24.34 18.88
N GLU A 322 -13.13 24.71 18.86
CA GLU A 322 -12.56 25.55 17.81
C GLU A 322 -12.48 24.82 16.46
N LEU A 323 -12.06 23.56 16.44
CA LEU A 323 -11.92 22.81 15.19
C LEU A 323 -13.27 22.48 14.59
N LEU A 324 -14.28 22.17 15.41
CA LEU A 324 -15.65 22.02 14.98
C LEU A 324 -16.21 23.32 14.43
N GLN A 325 -16.00 24.44 15.11
CA GLN A 325 -16.41 25.76 14.63
C GLN A 325 -15.75 26.13 13.30
N ARG A 326 -14.47 25.82 13.13
CA ARG A 326 -13.74 25.98 11.87
C ARG A 326 -14.36 25.11 10.77
N SER A 327 -14.67 23.85 11.06
CA SER A 327 -15.20 22.88 10.11
C SER A 327 -16.62 23.23 9.67
N ILE A 328 -17.51 23.59 10.61
CA ILE A 328 -18.86 24.08 10.32
C ILE A 328 -18.83 25.25 9.32
N ARG A 329 -17.91 26.21 9.52
CA ARG A 329 -17.83 27.40 8.65
C ARG A 329 -17.27 27.13 7.26
N LYS A 330 -16.37 26.14 7.11
CA LYS A 330 -15.55 25.97 5.90
C LYS A 330 -15.90 24.76 5.05
N THR A 331 -16.67 23.80 5.58
CA THR A 331 -16.89 22.51 4.90
C THR A 331 -17.68 22.66 3.60
N ALA A 332 -18.76 23.47 3.58
CA ALA A 332 -19.58 23.65 2.38
C ALA A 332 -18.78 24.29 1.22
N GLU A 333 -18.00 25.34 1.52
CA GLU A 333 -17.07 25.95 0.56
C GLU A 333 -16.05 24.92 0.04
N ALA A 334 -15.42 24.16 0.94
CA ALA A 334 -14.44 23.14 0.58
C ALA A 334 -15.06 22.03 -0.29
N TYR A 335 -16.27 21.59 0.03
CA TYR A 335 -17.02 20.62 -0.77
C TYR A 335 -17.23 21.11 -2.20
N HIS A 336 -17.69 22.35 -2.38
CA HIS A 336 -17.90 22.91 -3.70
C HIS A 336 -16.60 23.12 -4.48
N GLN A 337 -15.52 23.48 -3.80
CA GLN A 337 -14.20 23.57 -4.44
C GLN A 337 -13.75 22.21 -4.98
N VAL A 338 -13.93 21.13 -4.21
CA VAL A 338 -13.63 19.76 -4.70
C VAL A 338 -14.44 19.44 -5.94
N GLN A 339 -15.74 19.74 -5.96
CA GLN A 339 -16.57 19.50 -7.15
C GLN A 339 -16.04 20.27 -8.36
N GLN A 340 -15.69 21.55 -8.18
CA GLN A 340 -15.15 22.37 -9.26
C GLN A 340 -13.84 21.81 -9.81
N ASP A 341 -12.92 21.39 -8.93
CA ASP A 341 -11.62 20.88 -9.36
C ASP A 341 -11.74 19.49 -10.02
N LEU A 342 -12.65 18.63 -9.53
CA LEU A 342 -12.94 17.35 -10.18
C LEU A 342 -13.61 17.51 -11.56
N VAL A 343 -14.48 18.53 -11.72
CA VAL A 343 -15.04 18.89 -13.03
C VAL A 343 -13.93 19.39 -13.96
N ALA A 344 -13.06 20.27 -13.46
CA ALA A 344 -11.95 20.78 -14.25
C ALA A 344 -11.02 19.64 -14.70
N LEU A 345 -10.75 18.67 -13.83
CA LEU A 345 -9.97 17.47 -14.13
C LEU A 345 -10.67 16.48 -15.09
N GLU A 346 -11.92 16.74 -15.49
CA GLU A 346 -12.77 15.85 -16.30
C GLU A 346 -12.97 14.46 -15.65
N ALA A 347 -12.85 14.37 -14.32
CA ALA A 347 -12.92 13.13 -13.55
C ALA A 347 -14.37 12.77 -13.17
N ASN A 348 -15.24 12.61 -14.16
CA ASN A 348 -16.69 12.45 -13.96
C ASN A 348 -17.08 11.31 -13.01
N ASP A 349 -16.39 10.16 -13.09
CA ASP A 349 -16.66 9.03 -12.20
C ASP A 349 -16.24 9.30 -10.75
N LEU A 350 -15.17 10.07 -10.53
CA LEU A 350 -14.74 10.48 -9.19
C LEU A 350 -15.70 11.54 -8.64
N LEU A 351 -16.16 12.47 -9.49
CA LEU A 351 -17.14 13.48 -9.11
C LEU A 351 -18.47 12.85 -8.68
N ALA A 352 -18.94 11.85 -9.41
CA ALA A 352 -20.14 11.10 -9.08
C ALA A 352 -19.99 10.39 -7.72
N GLU A 353 -18.87 9.69 -7.51
CA GLU A 353 -18.58 9.01 -6.25
C GLU A 353 -18.46 9.99 -5.06
N PHE A 354 -17.76 11.10 -5.26
CA PHE A 354 -17.63 12.16 -4.26
C PHE A 354 -18.99 12.76 -3.90
N THR A 355 -19.82 13.05 -4.90
CA THR A 355 -21.14 13.63 -4.71
C THR A 355 -22.07 12.66 -3.97
N ASP A 356 -22.16 11.40 -4.42
CA ASP A 356 -22.96 10.37 -3.75
C ASP A 356 -22.57 10.24 -2.26
N ARG A 357 -21.26 10.28 -2.00
CA ARG A 357 -20.76 10.10 -0.65
C ARG A 357 -20.93 11.33 0.24
N PHE A 358 -20.74 12.55 -0.26
CA PHE A 358 -20.54 13.74 0.56
C PHE A 358 -21.48 14.92 0.27
N GLN A 359 -22.44 14.80 -0.67
CA GLN A 359 -23.34 15.89 -1.07
C GLN A 359 -24.01 16.64 0.09
N GLU A 360 -24.30 15.93 1.17
CA GLU A 360 -24.93 16.49 2.36
C GLU A 360 -24.10 17.59 3.03
N PHE A 361 -22.78 17.52 2.92
CA PHE A 361 -21.82 18.49 3.45
C PHE A 361 -21.68 19.76 2.59
N GLY A 362 -22.25 19.76 1.38
CA GLY A 362 -22.36 20.97 0.55
C GLY A 362 -23.42 21.95 1.05
N ARG A 363 -24.24 21.56 2.04
CA ARG A 363 -25.26 22.42 2.64
C ARG A 363 -24.66 23.33 3.71
N GLU A 364 -25.09 24.59 3.75
CA GLU A 364 -24.78 25.50 4.86
C GLU A 364 -25.59 25.14 6.11
N LEU A 365 -25.04 24.25 6.94
CA LEU A 365 -25.61 23.86 8.24
C LEU A 365 -24.90 24.61 9.38
N LYS A 366 -25.58 24.73 10.53
CA LYS A 366 -25.06 25.45 11.70
C LYS A 366 -25.02 24.56 12.93
N GLY A 367 -23.99 24.76 13.76
CA GLY A 367 -23.93 24.24 15.13
C GLY A 367 -24.22 22.74 15.24
N GLU A 368 -25.31 22.42 15.95
CA GLU A 368 -25.76 21.06 16.24
C GLU A 368 -26.08 20.25 14.97
N ASP A 369 -26.81 20.84 14.00
CA ASP A 369 -27.24 20.13 12.79
C ASP A 369 -26.05 19.59 11.96
N TRP A 370 -24.97 20.38 11.88
CA TRP A 370 -23.77 19.97 11.17
C TRP A 370 -23.04 18.82 11.88
N ILE A 371 -23.00 18.86 13.22
CA ILE A 371 -22.37 17.82 14.03
C ILE A 371 -23.19 16.53 13.94
N GLU A 372 -24.52 16.63 13.98
CA GLU A 372 -25.39 15.48 13.74
C GLU A 372 -25.15 14.87 12.36
N LEU A 373 -25.02 15.70 11.31
CA LEU A 373 -24.66 15.22 9.97
C LEU A 373 -23.32 14.46 9.98
N LEU A 374 -22.28 14.99 10.63
CA LEU A 374 -20.98 14.33 10.73
C LEU A 374 -21.09 12.93 11.39
N LEU A 375 -21.84 12.85 12.49
CA LEU A 375 -22.06 11.59 13.21
C LEU A 375 -22.88 10.58 12.38
N GLN A 376 -23.95 11.05 11.74
CA GLN A 376 -24.78 10.25 10.83
C GLN A 376 -23.97 9.71 9.66
N HIS A 377 -23.11 10.55 9.08
CA HIS A 377 -22.19 10.13 8.04
C HIS A 377 -21.25 9.03 8.52
N HIS A 378 -20.61 9.19 9.69
CA HIS A 378 -19.78 8.14 10.28
C HIS A 378 -20.53 6.81 10.44
N TRP A 379 -21.73 6.84 11.05
CA TRP A 379 -22.54 5.63 11.23
C TRP A 379 -22.90 4.97 9.91
N ARG A 380 -23.32 5.77 8.91
CA ARG A 380 -23.62 5.28 7.56
C ARG A 380 -22.39 4.61 6.94
N ILE A 381 -21.23 5.26 6.96
CA ILE A 381 -19.99 4.70 6.40
C ILE A 381 -19.66 3.37 7.08
N GLN A 382 -19.67 3.30 8.43
CA GLN A 382 -19.33 2.04 9.12
C GLN A 382 -20.33 0.92 8.80
N ALA A 383 -21.63 1.23 8.74
CA ALA A 383 -22.66 0.25 8.41
C ALA A 383 -22.51 -0.34 6.99
N HIS A 384 -22.02 0.45 6.02
CA HIS A 384 -21.84 0.00 4.63
C HIS A 384 -20.49 -0.68 4.36
N LYS A 385 -19.58 -0.77 5.36
CA LYS A 385 -18.28 -1.43 5.14
C LYS A 385 -18.46 -2.95 4.94
N PRO A 386 -17.84 -3.54 3.91
CA PRO A 386 -17.90 -4.99 3.72
C PRO A 386 -17.17 -5.76 4.85
N PRO A 387 -17.51 -7.04 5.09
CA PRO A 387 -18.55 -7.81 4.40
C PRO A 387 -19.97 -7.63 4.98
N ALA A 388 -20.13 -7.16 6.21
CA ALA A 388 -21.41 -7.13 6.92
C ALA A 388 -21.64 -5.86 7.77
N GLY A 389 -20.98 -4.76 7.41
CA GLY A 389 -20.83 -3.58 8.25
C GLY A 389 -19.72 -3.74 9.29
N LYS A 390 -19.19 -2.60 9.76
CA LYS A 390 -18.35 -2.51 10.95
C LYS A 390 -19.11 -1.78 12.04
N ALA A 391 -18.82 -2.13 13.28
CA ALA A 391 -19.42 -1.43 14.40
C ALA A 391 -18.87 0.01 14.46
N PRO A 392 -19.73 1.01 14.75
CA PRO A 392 -19.29 2.39 14.79
C PRO A 392 -18.36 2.67 15.96
N TRP A 393 -17.63 3.78 15.87
CA TRP A 393 -16.67 4.19 16.89
C TRP A 393 -17.35 4.88 18.07
N LEU A 394 -18.55 5.41 17.82
CA LEU A 394 -19.43 6.07 18.78
C LEU A 394 -20.73 5.26 18.91
N ASP A 395 -21.14 4.97 20.14
CA ASP A 395 -22.45 4.39 20.43
C ASP A 395 -23.50 5.50 20.53
N ARG A 396 -24.63 5.34 19.83
CA ARG A 396 -25.77 6.27 19.85
C ARG A 396 -26.86 5.75 20.79
N PHE A 397 -27.50 6.67 21.50
CA PHE A 397 -28.66 6.39 22.36
C PHE A 397 -29.94 7.02 21.82
N ASP A 398 -31.09 6.53 22.29
CA ASP A 398 -32.43 6.95 21.83
C ASP A 398 -32.73 8.43 22.05
N ASP A 399 -32.09 9.03 23.06
CA ASP A 399 -32.20 10.46 23.38
C ASP A 399 -31.32 11.36 22.49
N GLY A 400 -30.67 10.78 21.48
CA GLY A 400 -29.76 11.49 20.57
C GLY A 400 -28.37 11.76 21.15
N SER A 401 -28.10 11.37 22.40
CA SER A 401 -26.76 11.42 22.95
C SER A 401 -25.89 10.27 22.42
N PHE A 402 -24.57 10.39 22.60
CA PHE A 402 -23.62 9.39 22.16
C PHE A 402 -22.44 9.26 23.14
N MET A 403 -21.64 8.21 22.98
CA MET A 403 -20.42 7.99 23.78
C MET A 403 -19.34 7.29 22.96
N THR A 404 -18.07 7.66 23.16
CA THR A 404 -16.93 7.04 22.49
C THR A 404 -16.62 5.67 23.08
N ARG A 405 -16.49 4.67 22.22
CA ARG A 405 -16.08 3.33 22.65
C ARG A 405 -14.63 3.35 23.13
N PRO A 406 -14.25 2.55 24.15
CA PRO A 406 -12.92 2.58 24.74
C PRO A 406 -11.76 2.48 23.75
N LEU A 407 -11.90 1.64 22.72
CA LEU A 407 -10.86 1.42 21.69
C LEU A 407 -10.58 2.66 20.83
N TYR A 408 -11.52 3.60 20.73
CA TYR A 408 -11.41 4.78 19.84
C TYR A 408 -11.27 6.09 20.60
N ARG A 409 -11.04 6.03 21.92
CA ARG A 409 -10.74 7.23 22.71
C ARG A 409 -9.42 7.84 22.24
N ARG A 410 -9.36 9.17 22.22
CA ARG A 410 -8.14 9.94 21.95
C ARG A 410 -7.58 10.44 23.27
N GLU A 411 -6.30 10.19 23.51
CA GLU A 411 -5.59 10.67 24.69
C GLU A 411 -5.14 12.12 24.53
N GLU A 412 -4.82 12.51 23.30
CA GLU A 412 -4.35 13.83 22.92
C GLU A 412 -5.41 14.57 22.10
N ALA A 413 -5.45 15.89 22.27
CA ALA A 413 -6.31 16.75 21.46
C ALA A 413 -5.78 16.81 20.03
N PRO A 414 -6.65 16.83 19.00
CA PRO A 414 -6.21 17.05 17.62
C PRO A 414 -5.53 18.42 17.47
N GLU A 415 -4.41 18.46 16.75
CA GLU A 415 -3.61 19.68 16.56
C GLU A 415 -4.21 20.63 15.50
N GLY A 416 -5.09 20.13 14.62
CA GLY A 416 -5.73 20.95 13.58
C GLY A 416 -4.78 21.47 12.50
N GLY A 417 -3.70 20.72 12.25
CA GLY A 417 -2.65 21.06 11.28
C GLY A 417 -3.13 21.15 9.82
N ASP A 418 -2.23 21.53 8.92
CA ASP A 418 -2.54 21.61 7.49
C ASP A 418 -2.13 20.36 6.71
N GLU A 419 -1.52 19.38 7.36
CA GLU A 419 -1.02 18.18 6.71
C GLU A 419 -2.10 17.36 6.00
N TYR A 420 -1.71 16.67 4.93
CA TYR A 420 -2.61 15.72 4.27
C TYR A 420 -3.09 14.66 5.24
N VAL A 421 -4.37 14.30 5.10
CA VAL A 421 -5.01 13.15 5.73
C VAL A 421 -4.51 11.85 5.09
N HIS A 422 -4.34 11.85 3.77
CA HIS A 422 -3.97 10.67 3.00
C HIS A 422 -2.59 10.78 2.35
N GLN A 423 -2.12 9.66 1.79
CA GLN A 423 -0.85 9.58 1.06
C GLN A 423 -1.07 9.40 -0.46
N TYR A 424 -0.30 10.14 -1.25
CA TYR A 424 -0.40 10.25 -2.70
C TYR A 424 0.85 9.73 -3.42
N ARG A 425 1.37 8.59 -2.96
CA ARG A 425 2.44 7.81 -3.62
C ARG A 425 3.82 8.47 -3.66
N THR A 426 4.04 9.64 -3.04
CA THR A 426 5.38 10.24 -3.00
C THR A 426 6.35 9.34 -2.22
N ASN A 427 5.91 8.78 -1.10
CA ASN A 427 6.72 7.88 -0.27
C ASN A 427 7.19 6.61 -1.01
N PRO A 428 6.31 5.78 -1.64
CA PRO A 428 6.77 4.62 -2.41
C PRO A 428 7.70 5.00 -3.58
N LEU A 429 7.43 6.12 -4.27
CA LEU A 429 8.29 6.60 -5.35
C LEU A 429 9.67 7.05 -4.87
N ASP A 430 9.75 7.74 -3.73
CA ASP A 430 11.03 8.10 -3.11
C ASP A 430 11.82 6.85 -2.69
N ALA A 431 11.14 5.86 -2.10
CA ALA A 431 11.73 4.57 -1.77
C ALA A 431 12.29 3.87 -3.03
N PHE A 432 11.57 3.90 -4.16
CA PHE A 432 12.07 3.39 -5.44
C PHE A 432 13.32 4.16 -5.91
N CYS A 433 13.33 5.49 -5.83
CA CYS A 433 14.50 6.29 -6.17
C CYS A 433 15.73 5.92 -5.33
N ARG A 434 15.54 5.70 -4.02
CA ARG A 434 16.65 5.34 -3.10
C ARG A 434 17.16 3.92 -3.33
N THR A 435 16.25 2.95 -3.46
CA THR A 435 16.60 1.53 -3.69
C THR A 435 17.26 1.29 -5.04
N LEU A 436 16.98 2.12 -6.04
CA LEU A 436 17.63 2.12 -7.35
C LEU A 436 18.85 3.06 -7.43
N HIS A 437 19.30 3.60 -6.29
CA HIS A 437 20.47 4.48 -6.19
C HIS A 437 20.43 5.71 -7.13
N ARG A 438 19.24 6.29 -7.31
CA ARG A 438 19.01 7.48 -8.15
C ARG A 438 19.04 8.80 -7.39
N VAL A 439 18.89 8.73 -6.06
CA VAL A 439 18.94 9.92 -5.20
C VAL A 439 20.38 10.44 -5.09
N PRO A 440 20.62 11.77 -5.17
CA PRO A 440 21.94 12.34 -4.97
C PRO A 440 22.44 12.09 -3.55
N THR A 441 23.67 11.59 -3.42
CA THR A 441 24.39 11.48 -2.14
C THR A 441 24.71 12.82 -1.51
#